data_AF-A0A7E4V200-F1
#
_entry.id   AF-A0A7E4V200-F1
#
_cell.length_a   1.000
_cell.length_b   1.000
_cell.length_c   1.000
_cell.angle_alpha   90.00
_cell.angle_beta   90.00
_cell.angle_gamma   90.00
#
_symmetry.space_group_name_H-M   'P 1'
#
loop_
_entity.id
_entity.type
_entity.pdbx_description
1 polymer ?
#
loop_
_entity_poly.entity_id
_entity_poly.type
_entity_poly.pdbx_seq_one_letter_code
_entity_poly.pdbx_strand_id
1 'polypeptide(L)'
;MDGNALYEAIAVVFIAQLNNITLSMAEVITVSLIATIASLGLNSVPAGLVSILVILSTVGLPANDVSLIITVDWLLDRVRTAVNVLGDAYATDAVAHFLQKRLEDSDKENPFHEELHQEVVMLQSAAGSRRPSVSASYHSSFNPSIRDPSDPLTWREEALLDKLYADVPLNKVETV
;
A
#
# COMPACT_ATOMS: atom_id res chain seq x y z
N MET A 1 -9.13 -0.61 -5.98
CA MET A 1 -9.93 -0.13 -4.83
C MET A 1 -11.40 -0.33 -5.16
N ASP A 2 -11.83 -1.58 -5.17
CA ASP A 2 -13.15 -1.94 -5.70
C ASP A 2 -14.29 -1.40 -4.83
N GLY A 3 -14.02 -1.21 -3.52
CA GLY A 3 -14.97 -0.61 -2.59
C GLY A 3 -15.28 0.86 -2.86
N ASN A 4 -14.41 1.60 -3.57
CA ASN A 4 -14.67 3.02 -3.86
C ASN A 4 -15.64 3.20 -5.03
N ALA A 5 -15.43 2.48 -6.14
CA ALA A 5 -16.36 2.49 -7.27
C ALA A 5 -17.76 2.00 -6.88
N LEU A 6 -17.83 0.96 -6.03
CA LEU A 6 -19.10 0.44 -5.51
C LEU A 6 -19.84 1.49 -4.66
N TYR A 7 -19.13 2.16 -3.76
CA TYR A 7 -19.69 3.22 -2.92
C TYR A 7 -20.29 4.35 -3.75
N GLU A 8 -19.53 4.85 -4.73
CA GLU A 8 -19.97 5.95 -5.60
C GLU A 8 -21.21 5.59 -6.43
N ALA A 9 -21.25 4.37 -6.98
CA ALA A 9 -22.41 3.90 -7.74
C ALA A 9 -23.67 3.79 -6.87
N ILE A 10 -23.56 3.21 -5.67
CA ILE A 10 -24.69 3.06 -4.75
C ILE A 10 -25.17 4.42 -4.23
N ALA A 11 -24.25 5.33 -3.90
CA ALA A 11 -24.56 6.69 -3.44
C ALA A 11 -25.42 7.46 -4.46
N VAL A 12 -25.07 7.37 -5.75
CA VAL A 12 -25.80 8.05 -6.83
C VAL A 12 -27.19 7.46 -7.03
N VAL A 13 -27.32 6.14 -7.01
CA VAL A 13 -28.61 5.46 -7.10
C VAL A 13 -29.50 5.82 -5.91
N PHE A 14 -28.92 5.86 -4.70
CA PHE A 14 -29.62 6.26 -3.48
C PHE A 14 -30.15 7.70 -3.56
N ILE A 15 -29.35 8.66 -4.00
CA ILE A 15 -29.77 10.06 -4.16
C ILE A 15 -30.87 10.20 -5.22
N ALA A 16 -30.78 9.47 -6.34
CA ALA A 16 -31.82 9.48 -7.35
C ALA A 16 -33.16 8.96 -6.80
N GLN A 17 -33.12 7.87 -6.01
CA GLN A 17 -34.30 7.32 -5.35
C GLN A 17 -34.89 8.28 -4.30
N LEU A 18 -34.06 8.98 -3.52
CA LEU A 18 -34.51 9.99 -2.56
C LEU A 18 -35.25 11.15 -3.24
N ASN A 19 -34.84 11.54 -4.44
CA ASN A 19 -35.45 12.62 -5.22
C ASN A 19 -36.62 12.17 -6.11
N ASN A 20 -37.03 10.89 -6.05
CA ASN A 20 -37.99 10.30 -6.98
C ASN A 20 -37.60 10.47 -8.46
N ILE A 21 -36.31 10.49 -8.77
CA ILE A 21 -35.78 10.54 -10.13
C ILE A 21 -35.55 9.10 -10.61
N THR A 22 -36.24 8.71 -11.67
CA THR A 22 -36.05 7.40 -12.30
C THR A 22 -34.82 7.42 -13.19
N LEU A 23 -33.76 6.72 -12.78
CA LEU A 23 -32.60 6.45 -13.63
C LEU A 23 -32.97 5.41 -14.70
N SER A 24 -32.72 5.76 -15.96
CA SER A 24 -32.73 4.82 -17.08
C SER A 24 -31.53 3.86 -16.99
N MET A 25 -31.63 2.71 -17.66
CA MET A 25 -30.53 1.74 -17.67
C MET A 25 -29.25 2.31 -18.31
N ALA A 26 -29.38 3.24 -19.26
CA ALA A 26 -28.24 3.94 -19.86
C ALA A 26 -27.52 4.84 -18.84
N GLU A 27 -28.26 5.53 -17.98
CA GLU A 27 -27.68 6.37 -16.92
C GLU A 27 -26.98 5.52 -15.85
N VAL A 28 -27.56 4.37 -15.47
CA VAL A 28 -26.92 3.44 -14.52
C VAL A 28 -25.57 2.93 -15.05
N ILE A 29 -25.51 2.56 -16.33
CA ILE A 29 -24.26 2.13 -16.98
C ILE A 29 -23.25 3.28 -17.02
N THR A 30 -23.72 4.50 -17.35
CA THR A 30 -22.87 5.69 -17.40
C THR A 30 -22.28 6.02 -16.04
N VAL A 31 -23.09 5.97 -14.97
CA VAL A 31 -22.64 6.15 -13.58
C VAL A 31 -21.61 5.09 -13.20
N SER A 32 -21.85 3.82 -13.53
CA SER A 32 -20.90 2.75 -13.25
C SER A 32 -19.55 2.96 -13.94
N LEU A 33 -19.56 3.44 -15.19
CA LEU A 33 -18.34 3.74 -15.93
C LEU A 33 -17.58 4.92 -15.32
N ILE A 34 -18.29 6.02 -15.01
CA ILE A 34 -17.70 7.20 -14.39
C ILE A 34 -17.14 6.86 -13.01
N ALA A 35 -17.87 6.11 -12.18
CA ALA A 35 -17.42 5.67 -10.85
C ALA A 35 -16.16 4.80 -10.94
N THR A 36 -16.06 3.95 -11.96
CA THR A 36 -14.85 3.14 -12.20
C THR A 36 -13.67 4.04 -12.55
N ILE A 37 -13.85 5.00 -13.46
CA ILE A 37 -12.80 5.95 -13.85
C ILE A 37 -12.38 6.84 -12.67
N ALA A 38 -13.35 7.34 -11.91
CA ALA A 38 -13.12 8.15 -10.70
C ALA A 38 -12.33 7.36 -9.65
N SER A 39 -12.67 6.09 -9.44
CA SER A 39 -11.97 5.20 -8.52
C SER A 39 -10.51 4.91 -8.91
N LEU A 40 -10.14 5.06 -10.19
CA LEU A 40 -8.76 4.90 -10.66
C LEU A 40 -7.95 6.20 -10.56
N GLY A 41 -8.60 7.37 -10.64
CA GLY A 41 -7.94 8.67 -10.75
C GLY A 41 -7.89 9.50 -9.45
N LEU A 42 -8.72 9.18 -8.45
CA LEU A 42 -8.84 9.97 -7.22
C LEU A 42 -8.17 9.31 -5.99
N ASN A 43 -7.50 8.18 -6.20
CA ASN A 43 -6.70 7.45 -5.20
C ASN A 43 -5.52 8.26 -4.60
N SER A 44 -5.17 9.40 -5.20
CA SER A 44 -4.08 10.29 -4.73
C SER A 44 -4.51 11.36 -3.72
N VAL A 45 -5.81 11.58 -3.51
CA VAL A 45 -6.34 12.66 -2.65
C VAL A 45 -7.44 12.09 -1.75
N PRO A 46 -7.53 12.45 -0.44
CA PRO A 46 -8.60 12.03 0.44
C PRO A 46 -9.94 12.69 0.06
N ALA A 47 -10.49 12.26 -1.07
CA ALA A 47 -11.52 12.95 -1.84
C ALA A 47 -12.81 12.13 -1.99
N GLY A 48 -13.07 11.15 -1.10
CA GLY A 48 -14.22 10.26 -1.20
C GLY A 48 -15.59 10.96 -1.30
N LEU A 49 -15.70 12.20 -0.79
CA LEU A 49 -16.90 13.04 -0.93
C LEU A 49 -16.88 13.91 -2.19
N VAL A 50 -15.70 14.36 -2.63
CA VAL A 50 -15.54 15.20 -3.82
C VAL A 50 -15.85 14.40 -5.09
N SER A 51 -15.49 13.11 -5.12
CA SER A 51 -15.80 12.22 -6.23
C SER A 51 -17.31 12.08 -6.44
N ILE A 52 -18.08 11.89 -5.36
CA ILE A 52 -19.55 11.82 -5.40
C ILE A 52 -20.15 13.11 -5.95
N LEU A 53 -19.67 14.27 -5.52
CA LEU A 53 -20.11 15.57 -6.04
C LEU A 53 -19.89 15.70 -7.56
N VAL A 54 -18.73 15.26 -8.06
CA VAL A 54 -18.41 15.27 -9.49
C VAL A 54 -19.35 14.33 -10.27
N ILE A 55 -19.62 13.13 -9.75
CA ILE A 55 -20.50 12.17 -10.41
C ILE A 55 -21.94 12.70 -10.44
N LEU A 56 -22.45 13.20 -9.32
CA LEU A 56 -23.78 13.82 -9.23
C LEU A 56 -23.94 14.98 -10.23
N SER A 57 -22.92 15.84 -10.34
CA SER A 57 -22.90 16.92 -11.34
C SER A 57 -22.89 16.40 -12.77
N THR A 58 -22.32 15.22 -13.02
CA THR A 58 -22.22 14.64 -14.37
C THR A 58 -23.55 14.01 -14.82
N VAL A 59 -24.31 13.41 -13.89
CA VAL A 59 -25.67 12.91 -14.15
C VAL A 59 -26.77 13.97 -13.95
N GLY A 60 -26.43 15.19 -13.52
CA GLY A 60 -27.39 16.28 -13.34
C GLY A 60 -28.29 16.11 -12.11
N LEU A 61 -27.84 15.35 -11.10
CA LEU A 61 -28.58 15.13 -9.86
C LEU A 61 -28.29 16.25 -8.84
N PRO A 62 -29.30 16.66 -8.03
CA PRO A 62 -29.12 17.70 -7.03
C PRO A 62 -28.17 17.24 -5.91
N ALA A 63 -27.10 18.00 -5.67
CA ALA A 63 -26.08 17.69 -4.65
C ALA A 63 -26.50 18.04 -3.21
N ASN A 64 -27.71 18.58 -3.01
CA ASN A 64 -28.19 19.00 -1.69
C ASN A 64 -28.34 17.81 -0.71
N ASP A 65 -28.61 16.62 -1.23
CA ASP A 65 -28.83 15.41 -0.43
C ASP A 65 -27.54 14.65 -0.08
N VAL A 66 -26.38 15.15 -0.51
CA VAL A 66 -25.07 14.58 -0.13
C VAL A 66 -24.84 14.68 1.39
N SER A 67 -25.51 15.62 2.07
CA SER A 67 -25.46 15.76 3.53
C SER A 67 -25.88 14.50 4.30
N LEU A 68 -26.83 13.73 3.76
CA LEU A 68 -27.23 12.43 4.33
C LEU A 68 -26.10 11.40 4.24
N ILE A 69 -25.37 11.39 3.11
CA ILE A 69 -24.24 10.50 2.89
C ILE A 69 -23.08 10.88 3.82
N ILE A 70 -22.78 12.18 3.96
CA ILE A 70 -21.74 12.68 4.86
C ILE A 70 -21.96 12.22 6.31
N THR A 71 -23.22 12.15 6.74
CA THR A 71 -23.58 11.73 8.11
C THR A 71 -23.20 10.27 8.39
N VAL A 72 -23.20 9.41 7.37
CA VAL A 72 -22.84 7.99 7.47
C VAL A 72 -21.46 7.67 6.90
N ASP A 73 -20.79 8.65 6.28
CA ASP A 73 -19.50 8.49 5.58
C ASP A 73 -18.41 7.95 6.52
N TRP A 74 -18.43 8.30 7.80
CA TRP A 74 -17.50 7.75 8.79
C TRP A 74 -17.57 6.23 8.92
N LEU A 75 -18.75 5.63 8.72
CA LEU A 75 -18.95 4.18 8.74
C LEU A 75 -18.61 3.58 7.38
N LEU A 76 -19.08 4.22 6.31
CA LEU A 76 -18.87 3.75 4.93
C LEU A 76 -17.38 3.76 4.55
N ASP A 77 -16.61 4.72 5.05
CA ASP A 77 -15.16 4.77 4.88
C ASP A 77 -14.47 3.53 5.47
N ARG A 78 -14.89 3.08 6.67
CA ARG A 78 -14.33 1.87 7.31
C ARG A 78 -14.68 0.61 6.54
N VAL A 79 -15.91 0.50 6.06
CA VAL A 79 -16.33 -0.62 5.21
C VAL A 79 -15.55 -0.61 3.90
N ARG A 80 -15.35 0.56 3.28
CA ARG A 80 -14.56 0.72 2.06
C ARG A 80 -13.12 0.25 2.24
N THR A 81 -12.46 0.62 3.34
CA THR A 81 -11.11 0.13 3.64
C THR A 81 -11.11 -1.38 3.85
N ALA A 82 -12.08 -1.92 4.60
CA ALA A 82 -12.16 -3.36 4.87
C ALA A 82 -12.34 -4.18 3.58
N VAL A 83 -13.23 -3.76 2.68
CA VAL A 83 -13.47 -4.43 1.39
C VAL A 83 -12.23 -4.38 0.51
N ASN A 84 -11.53 -3.26 0.45
CA ASN A 84 -10.30 -3.16 -0.34
C ASN A 84 -9.21 -4.11 0.17
N VAL A 85 -9.00 -4.16 1.49
CA VAL A 85 -8.01 -5.07 2.11
C VAL A 85 -8.40 -6.54 1.90
N LEU A 86 -9.69 -6.88 2.01
CA LEU A 86 -10.17 -8.23 1.73
C LEU A 86 -9.98 -8.60 0.26
N GLY A 87 -10.25 -7.67 -0.67
CA GLY A 87 -10.01 -7.87 -2.10
C GLY A 87 -8.55 -8.18 -2.40
N ASP A 88 -7.63 -7.39 -1.83
CA ASP A 88 -6.19 -7.62 -1.98
C ASP A 88 -5.75 -8.97 -1.38
N ALA A 89 -6.34 -9.39 -0.26
CA ALA A 89 -6.08 -10.69 0.34
C ALA A 89 -6.54 -11.86 -0.57
N TYR A 90 -7.75 -11.79 -1.12
CA TYR A 90 -8.24 -12.80 -2.07
C TYR A 90 -7.44 -12.80 -3.38
N ALA A 91 -7.07 -11.62 -3.88
CA ALA A 91 -6.23 -11.51 -5.06
C ALA A 91 -4.85 -12.15 -4.83
N THR A 92 -4.25 -11.92 -3.67
CA THR A 92 -2.98 -12.53 -3.28
C THR A 92 -3.08 -14.05 -3.23
N ASP A 93 -4.14 -14.59 -2.63
CA ASP A 93 -4.38 -16.04 -2.56
C ASP A 93 -4.59 -16.66 -3.94
N ALA A 94 -5.42 -16.03 -4.79
CA ALA A 94 -5.63 -16.48 -6.16
C ALA A 94 -4.34 -16.46 -6.98
N VAL A 95 -3.57 -15.38 -6.89
CA VAL A 95 -2.26 -15.22 -7.54
C VAL A 95 -1.28 -16.28 -7.03
N ALA A 96 -1.22 -16.51 -5.72
CA ALA A 96 -0.38 -17.56 -5.13
C ALA A 96 -0.74 -18.95 -5.67
N HIS A 97 -2.04 -19.26 -5.78
CA HIS A 97 -2.48 -20.52 -6.37
C HIS A 97 -2.10 -20.66 -7.86
N PHE A 98 -2.29 -19.60 -8.66
CA PHE A 98 -1.91 -19.61 -10.08
C PHE A 98 -0.40 -19.66 -10.31
N LEU A 99 0.37 -19.05 -9.44
CA LEU A 99 1.83 -18.97 -9.55
C LEU A 99 2.56 -20.05 -8.74
N GLN A 100 1.86 -20.92 -8.01
CA GLN A 100 2.46 -21.93 -7.14
C GLN A 100 3.62 -22.68 -7.82
N LYS A 101 3.39 -23.21 -9.02
CA LYS A 101 4.40 -23.95 -9.77
C LYS A 101 5.60 -23.08 -10.17
N ARG A 102 5.37 -21.81 -10.54
CA ARG A 102 6.44 -20.86 -10.90
C ARG A 102 7.24 -20.39 -9.68
N LEU A 103 6.58 -20.25 -8.54
CA LEU A 103 7.21 -19.95 -7.26
C LEU A 103 8.09 -21.12 -6.81
N GLU A 104 7.59 -22.35 -6.87
CA GLU A 104 8.37 -23.56 -6.55
C GLU A 104 9.59 -23.75 -7.46
N ASP A 105 9.48 -23.41 -8.75
CA ASP A 105 10.61 -23.48 -9.68
C ASP A 105 11.62 -22.33 -9.43
N SER A 106 11.14 -21.13 -9.12
CA SER A 106 12.00 -19.98 -8.76
C SER A 106 12.73 -20.20 -7.43
N ASP A 107 12.10 -20.83 -6.43
CA ASP A 107 12.74 -21.16 -5.15
C ASP A 107 13.86 -22.19 -5.30
N LYS A 108 13.71 -23.17 -6.21
CA LYS A 108 14.75 -24.16 -6.52
C LYS A 108 15.94 -23.56 -7.26
N GLU A 109 15.69 -22.57 -8.12
CA GLU A 109 16.73 -21.90 -8.90
C GLU A 109 17.43 -20.77 -8.12
N ASN A 110 16.98 -20.45 -6.89
CA ASN A 110 17.54 -19.37 -6.10
C ASN A 110 18.80 -19.83 -5.31
N PRO A 111 20.02 -19.44 -5.72
CA PRO A 111 21.26 -19.89 -5.07
C PRO A 111 21.41 -19.38 -3.62
N PHE A 112 20.66 -18.34 -3.24
CA PHE A 112 20.64 -17.79 -1.87
C PHE A 112 19.89 -18.68 -0.86
N HIS A 113 19.07 -19.62 -1.33
CA HIS A 113 18.22 -20.44 -0.45
C HIS A 113 19.03 -21.45 0.38
N GLU A 114 20.15 -21.95 -0.16
CA GLU A 114 21.11 -22.82 0.53
C GLU A 114 22.01 -22.03 1.51
N GLU A 115 22.48 -20.85 1.12
CA GLU A 115 23.27 -19.98 2.01
C GLU A 115 22.47 -19.53 3.24
N LEU A 116 21.21 -19.14 3.06
CA LEU A 116 20.31 -18.78 4.18
C LEU A 116 19.97 -19.98 5.06
N HIS A 117 19.76 -21.17 4.49
CA HIS A 117 19.51 -22.39 5.28
C HIS A 117 20.72 -22.73 6.15
N GLN A 118 21.93 -22.62 5.61
CA GLN A 118 23.16 -22.86 6.36
C GLN A 118 23.36 -21.83 7.47
N GLU A 119 23.07 -20.54 7.21
CA GLU A 119 23.17 -19.49 8.22
C GLU A 119 22.16 -19.68 9.36
N VAL A 120 20.89 -19.99 9.04
CA VAL A 120 19.86 -20.25 10.06
C VAL A 120 20.19 -21.49 10.91
N VAL A 121 20.66 -22.57 10.29
CA VAL A 121 21.07 -23.79 11.01
C VAL A 121 22.29 -23.51 11.90
N MET A 122 23.25 -22.72 11.43
CA MET A 122 24.41 -22.29 12.22
C MET A 122 23.96 -21.47 13.44
N LEU A 123 23.06 -20.49 13.26
CA LEU A 123 22.56 -19.66 14.35
C LEU A 123 21.73 -20.46 15.37
N GLN A 124 20.92 -21.43 14.93
CA GLN A 124 20.15 -22.31 15.82
C GLN A 124 21.06 -23.25 16.62
N SER A 125 22.09 -23.82 16.00
CA SER A 125 23.08 -24.65 16.69
C SER A 125 23.92 -23.85 17.69
N ALA A 126 24.22 -22.59 17.38
CA ALA A 126 24.89 -21.66 18.30
C ALA A 126 23.98 -21.22 19.46
N ALA A 127 22.66 -21.09 19.23
CA ALA A 127 21.67 -20.75 20.24
C ALA A 127 21.41 -21.89 21.23
N GLY A 128 21.47 -23.15 20.78
CA GLY A 128 21.34 -24.33 21.64
C GLY A 128 22.50 -24.53 22.64
N SER A 129 23.63 -23.85 22.45
CA SER A 129 24.85 -24.07 23.23
C SER A 129 25.20 -22.99 24.26
N ARG A 130 24.43 -21.91 24.45
CA ARG A 130 24.81 -20.83 25.37
C ARG A 130 24.04 -20.84 26.70
N ARG A 131 24.74 -21.30 27.74
CA ARG A 131 24.60 -20.79 29.13
C ARG A 131 24.70 -19.26 29.14
N PRO A 132 24.03 -18.54 30.06
CA PRO A 132 24.03 -17.08 30.05
C PRO A 132 25.30 -16.57 30.74
N SER A 133 26.27 -16.09 29.97
CA SER A 133 27.27 -15.13 30.46
C SER A 133 28.18 -14.65 29.32
N VAL A 134 27.81 -13.57 28.64
CA VAL A 134 28.76 -12.50 28.27
C VAL A 134 27.93 -11.22 28.11
N SER A 135 28.17 -10.24 28.97
CA SER A 135 27.69 -8.87 28.82
C SER A 135 28.32 -8.26 27.56
N ALA A 136 27.53 -8.04 26.51
CA ALA A 136 27.97 -7.24 25.37
C ALA A 136 27.82 -5.76 25.72
N SER A 137 28.86 -5.21 26.36
CA SER A 137 29.04 -3.77 26.46
C SER A 137 29.28 -3.24 25.04
N TYR A 138 28.26 -2.62 24.45
CA TYR A 138 28.36 -1.90 23.18
C TYR A 138 29.25 -0.67 23.39
N HIS A 139 30.54 -0.79 23.11
CA HIS A 139 31.46 0.35 23.04
C HIS A 139 31.49 0.83 21.59
N SER A 140 30.70 1.86 21.29
CA SER A 140 30.72 2.54 19.99
C SER A 140 32.01 3.36 19.85
N SER A 141 33.06 2.74 19.35
CA SER A 141 34.25 3.44 18.88
C SER A 141 34.21 3.49 17.36
N PHE A 142 33.36 4.37 16.81
CA PHE A 142 33.37 4.71 15.38
C PHE A 142 34.65 5.49 15.09
N ASN A 143 35.65 4.81 14.51
CA ASN A 143 36.88 5.43 14.03
C ASN A 143 36.86 5.44 12.49
N PRO A 144 36.55 6.58 11.84
CA PRO A 144 36.31 6.65 10.39
C PRO A 144 37.59 6.53 9.53
N SER A 145 38.73 6.19 10.13
CA SER A 145 40.04 6.23 9.47
C SER A 145 40.60 4.86 9.06
N ILE A 146 39.84 3.77 9.23
CA ILE A 146 40.27 2.43 8.82
C ILE A 146 39.20 1.82 7.90
N ARG A 147 39.31 2.11 6.59
CA ARG A 147 38.59 1.38 5.53
C ARG A 147 39.33 0.07 5.27
N ASP A 148 38.75 -1.06 5.64
CA ASP A 148 39.26 -2.38 5.26
C ASP A 148 38.71 -2.77 3.87
N PRO A 149 39.57 -2.92 2.83
CA PRO A 149 39.13 -3.28 1.48
C PRO A 149 38.61 -4.73 1.35
N SER A 150 38.77 -5.56 2.38
CA SER A 150 38.39 -6.97 2.37
C SER A 150 37.03 -7.25 3.02
N ASP A 151 36.36 -6.21 3.54
CA ASP A 151 35.04 -6.34 4.16
C ASP A 151 33.93 -6.44 3.07
N PRO A 152 33.24 -7.58 2.96
CA PRO A 152 32.19 -7.82 1.96
C PRO A 152 30.92 -6.97 2.17
N LEU A 153 30.86 -6.13 3.22
CA LEU A 153 29.73 -5.26 3.53
C LEU A 153 29.94 -3.78 3.19
N THR A 154 31.10 -3.42 2.62
CA THR A 154 31.44 -2.05 2.20
C THR A 154 30.39 -1.42 1.26
N TRP A 155 29.82 -2.19 0.33
CA TRP A 155 28.78 -1.72 -0.60
C TRP A 155 27.44 -1.40 0.09
N ARG A 156 27.17 -2.00 1.26
CA ARG A 156 25.92 -1.80 2.00
C ARG A 156 25.94 -0.45 2.72
N GLU A 157 27.10 -0.01 3.20
CA GLU A 157 27.26 1.33 3.80
C GLU A 157 27.19 2.43 2.73
N GLU A 158 27.80 2.22 1.57
CA GLU A 158 27.68 3.16 0.43
C GLU A 158 26.23 3.30 -0.04
N ALA A 159 25.51 2.18 -0.20
CA ALA A 159 24.11 2.22 -0.64
C ALA A 159 23.15 2.86 0.39
N LEU A 160 23.47 2.77 1.69
CA LEU A 160 22.68 3.42 2.74
C LEU A 160 22.99 4.91 2.84
N LEU A 161 24.25 5.32 2.68
CA LEU A 161 24.64 6.73 2.66
C LEU A 161 24.11 7.43 1.40
N ASP A 162 24.20 6.80 0.22
CA ASP A 162 23.61 7.36 -1.00
C ASP A 162 22.08 7.50 -0.88
N LYS A 163 21.40 6.52 -0.30
CA LYS A 163 19.94 6.60 -0.08
C LYS A 163 19.54 7.62 0.99
N LEU A 164 20.38 7.85 2.00
CA LEU A 164 20.11 8.84 3.05
C LEU A 164 20.44 10.28 2.61
N TYR A 165 21.34 10.46 1.63
CA TYR A 165 21.74 11.78 1.13
C TYR A 165 21.13 12.15 -0.24
N ALA A 166 20.52 11.21 -0.98
CA ALA A 166 19.91 11.48 -2.28
C ALA A 166 18.70 12.44 -2.24
N ASP A 167 18.00 12.55 -1.10
CA ASP A 167 16.77 13.35 -0.97
C ASP A 167 16.96 14.69 -0.22
N VAL A 168 18.20 15.11 0.07
CA VAL A 168 18.45 16.44 0.62
C VAL A 168 18.88 17.39 -0.51
N PRO A 169 18.00 18.30 -0.98
CA PRO A 169 18.42 19.34 -1.90
C PRO A 169 19.44 20.25 -1.20
N LEU A 170 20.72 20.11 -1.58
CA LEU A 170 21.84 20.96 -1.15
C LEU A 170 21.78 22.37 -1.78
N ASN A 171 20.60 22.99 -1.83
CA ASN A 171 20.48 24.37 -2.28
C ASN A 171 19.39 25.14 -1.50
N LYS A 172 19.47 25.09 -0.17
CA LYS A 172 18.82 26.07 0.72
C LYS A 172 19.36 26.10 2.15
N VAL A 173 20.67 25.94 2.34
CA VAL A 173 21.33 26.26 3.62
C VAL A 173 22.63 27.04 3.35
N GLU A 174 22.50 28.23 2.78
CA GLU A 174 23.46 29.30 3.03
C GLU A 174 22.69 30.56 3.46
N THR A 175 22.73 30.77 4.78
CA THR A 175 22.90 32.07 5.47
C THR A 175 21.92 33.23 5.24
N VAL A 176 21.30 33.61 6.37
CA VAL A 176 20.62 34.89 6.75
C VAL A 176 19.16 35.06 6.31
#